data_AF-A0A934RSV5-F1
#
_entry.id   AF-A0A934RSV5-F1
#
_cell.length_a   1.000
_cell.length_b   1.000
_cell.length_c   1.000
_cell.angle_alpha   90.00
_cell.angle_beta   90.00
_cell.angle_gamma   90.00
#
_symmetry.space_group_name_H-M   'P 1'
#
loop_
_entity.id
_entity.type
_entity.pdbx_description
1 polymer ?
#
loop_
_entity_poly.entity_id
_entity_poly.type
_entity_poly.pdbx_seq_one_letter_code
_entity_poly.pdbx_strand_id
1 'polypeptide(L)'
;MRRVVLNGEDVEFEGEAPGSCKEACTLVEGYLSGQGLSLESVAVDGVAMSLEEAMEIADYSVLEFKSMSALAQLLNMCGAWRDETSKLLEEMRGLGAMVLRSGWSDSQVAVVEFLEKMRPVIEGIGVLQNFGNESGAPWAARVTAAFQAGLASIDGVANSIESRDSVRLSDFVASSLYESWREVVLCLEEDVIPVLEKEGAA
;
A
#
# COMPACT_ATOMS: atom_id res chain seq x y z
N MET A 1 8.13 -29.14 -24.75
CA MET A 1 6.80 -29.32 -24.15
C MET A 1 6.59 -28.09 -23.29
N ARG A 2 5.55 -27.30 -23.57
CA ARG A 2 5.25 -26.08 -22.81
C ARG A 2 4.40 -26.46 -21.62
N ARG A 3 4.71 -25.90 -20.46
CA ARG A 3 4.06 -26.18 -19.19
C ARG A 3 3.64 -24.87 -18.54
N VAL A 4 2.42 -24.81 -18.04
CA VAL A 4 1.93 -23.69 -17.25
C VAL A 4 1.59 -24.21 -15.86
N VAL A 5 2.09 -23.53 -14.84
CA VAL A 5 1.95 -23.91 -13.44
C VAL A 5 1.31 -22.75 -12.69
N LEU A 6 0.26 -23.02 -11.92
CA LEU A 6 -0.40 -22.06 -11.04
C LEU A 6 -0.33 -22.57 -9.61
N ASN A 7 0.27 -21.79 -8.71
CA ASN A 7 0.45 -22.15 -7.29
C ASN A 7 1.16 -23.51 -7.08
N GLY A 8 2.05 -23.89 -7.99
CA GLY A 8 2.77 -25.17 -7.95
C GLY A 8 2.03 -26.35 -8.58
N GLU A 9 0.80 -26.16 -9.07
CA GLU A 9 0.01 -27.18 -9.75
C GLU A 9 -0.01 -26.96 -11.26
N ASP A 10 -0.02 -28.05 -12.03
CA ASP A 10 -0.13 -28.00 -13.48
C ASP A 10 -1.50 -27.50 -13.93
N VAL A 11 -1.51 -26.49 -14.80
CA VAL A 11 -2.72 -25.94 -15.38
C VAL A 11 -3.09 -26.74 -16.63
N GLU A 12 -4.26 -27.37 -16.61
CA GLU A 12 -4.88 -27.98 -17.78
C GLU A 12 -5.83 -26.97 -18.45
N PHE A 13 -5.67 -26.78 -19.76
CA PHE A 13 -6.51 -25.87 -20.54
C PHE A 13 -7.61 -26.65 -21.26
N GLU A 14 -8.84 -26.13 -21.22
CA GLU A 14 -9.92 -26.63 -22.06
C GLU A 14 -9.71 -26.16 -23.52
N GLY A 15 -9.10 -27.02 -24.35
CA GLY A 15 -8.88 -26.75 -25.77
C GLY A 15 -7.41 -26.83 -26.18
N GLU A 16 -7.00 -26.02 -27.14
CA GLU A 16 -5.59 -25.93 -27.53
C GLU A 16 -4.79 -25.20 -26.44
N ALA A 17 -3.62 -25.75 -26.10
CA ALA A 17 -2.72 -25.13 -25.14
C ALA A 17 -2.17 -23.79 -25.68
N PRO A 18 -1.97 -22.77 -24.82
CA PRO A 18 -1.58 -21.45 -25.25
C PRO A 18 -0.25 -21.45 -26.02
N GLY A 19 -0.26 -20.80 -27.17
CA GLY A 19 0.85 -20.78 -28.12
C GLY A 19 1.96 -19.78 -27.77
N SER A 20 1.69 -18.85 -26.85
CA SER A 20 2.58 -17.76 -26.44
C SER A 20 2.42 -17.42 -24.95
N CYS A 21 3.41 -16.74 -24.35
CA CYS A 21 3.30 -16.27 -22.97
C CYS A 21 2.10 -15.34 -22.80
N LYS A 22 1.90 -14.41 -23.74
CA LYS A 22 0.79 -13.46 -23.73
C LYS A 22 -0.57 -14.15 -23.58
N GLU A 23 -0.81 -15.20 -24.36
CA GLU A 23 -2.06 -15.95 -24.33
C GLU A 23 -2.25 -16.68 -22.99
N ALA A 24 -1.19 -17.34 -22.49
CA ALA A 24 -1.22 -18.01 -21.19
C ALA A 24 -1.46 -17.01 -20.04
N CYS A 25 -0.75 -15.88 -20.03
CA CYS A 25 -0.94 -14.79 -19.06
C CYS A 25 -2.39 -14.29 -19.06
N THR A 26 -2.95 -14.02 -20.25
CA THR A 26 -4.33 -13.51 -20.39
C THR A 26 -5.36 -14.53 -19.88
N LEU A 27 -5.17 -15.81 -20.19
CA LEU A 27 -6.08 -16.88 -19.73
C LEU A 27 -6.02 -17.06 -18.22
N VAL A 28 -4.82 -17.09 -17.64
CA VAL A 28 -4.64 -17.23 -16.19
C VAL A 28 -5.16 -16.01 -15.45
N GLU A 29 -4.89 -14.80 -15.93
CA GLU A 29 -5.43 -13.56 -15.34
C GLU A 29 -6.97 -13.55 -15.38
N GLY A 30 -7.57 -13.93 -16.50
CA GLY A 30 -9.03 -14.06 -16.62
C GLY A 30 -9.62 -15.10 -15.67
N TYR A 31 -8.97 -16.26 -15.55
CA TYR A 31 -9.36 -17.33 -14.62
C TYR A 31 -9.29 -16.86 -13.16
N LEU A 32 -8.19 -16.23 -12.76
CA LEU A 32 -7.99 -15.71 -11.41
C LEU A 32 -9.02 -14.61 -11.08
N SER A 33 -9.26 -13.69 -12.01
CA SER A 33 -10.26 -12.63 -11.85
C SER A 33 -11.66 -13.21 -11.64
N GLY A 34 -12.03 -14.27 -12.37
CA GLY A 34 -13.28 -15.00 -12.19
C GLY A 34 -13.44 -15.64 -10.80
N GLN A 35 -12.35 -15.86 -10.07
CA GLN A 35 -12.32 -16.42 -8.72
C GLN A 35 -12.08 -15.38 -7.62
N GLY A 36 -11.97 -14.09 -7.97
CA GLY A 36 -11.60 -13.05 -7.00
C GLY A 36 -10.15 -13.16 -6.51
N LEU A 37 -9.29 -13.80 -7.29
CA LEU A 37 -7.86 -13.89 -7.06
C LEU A 37 -7.12 -12.91 -7.97
N SER A 38 -5.96 -12.45 -7.52
CA SER A 38 -5.06 -11.59 -8.29
C SER A 38 -3.74 -12.30 -8.54
N LEU A 39 -3.03 -11.90 -9.59
CA LEU A 39 -1.70 -12.39 -9.88
C LEU A 39 -0.69 -11.77 -8.90
N GLU A 40 0.05 -12.60 -8.17
CA GLU A 40 1.11 -12.16 -7.25
C GLU A 40 2.45 -12.04 -7.99
N SER A 41 2.82 -13.07 -8.74
CA SER A 41 4.07 -13.09 -9.49
C SER A 41 3.99 -14.02 -10.69
N VAL A 42 4.82 -13.72 -11.69
CA VAL A 42 5.05 -14.55 -12.86
C VAL A 42 6.54 -14.85 -12.98
N ALA A 43 6.86 -16.10 -13.34
CA ALA A 43 8.20 -16.50 -13.73
C ALA A 43 8.16 -17.24 -15.06
N VAL A 44 9.08 -16.90 -15.95
CA VAL A 44 9.25 -17.56 -17.24
C VAL A 44 10.58 -18.29 -17.22
N ASP A 45 10.54 -19.62 -17.39
CA ASP A 45 11.71 -20.49 -17.35
C ASP A 45 12.56 -20.32 -16.07
N GLY A 46 11.89 -20.08 -14.94
CA GLY A 46 12.51 -19.89 -13.62
C GLY A 46 12.99 -18.46 -13.32
N VAL A 47 12.78 -17.51 -14.22
CA VAL A 47 13.13 -16.10 -14.03
C VAL A 47 11.88 -15.30 -13.66
N ALA A 48 11.85 -14.76 -12.44
CA ALA A 48 10.78 -13.86 -12.00
C ALA A 48 10.86 -12.52 -12.72
N MET A 49 9.73 -12.00 -13.20
CA MET A 49 9.63 -10.76 -13.98
C MET A 49 8.25 -10.11 -13.82
N SER A 50 8.06 -8.89 -14.36
CA SER A 50 6.73 -8.27 -14.38
C SER A 50 5.79 -9.00 -15.35
N LEU A 51 4.48 -8.80 -15.16
CA LEU A 51 3.48 -9.35 -16.10
C LEU A 51 3.68 -8.76 -17.51
N GLU A 52 3.96 -7.47 -17.63
CA GLU A 52 4.21 -6.86 -18.94
C GLU A 52 5.44 -7.46 -19.61
N GLU A 53 6.53 -7.66 -18.87
CA GLU A 53 7.75 -8.29 -19.39
C GLU A 53 7.48 -9.73 -19.85
N ALA A 54 6.72 -10.50 -19.07
CA ALA A 54 6.36 -11.87 -19.41
C ALA A 54 5.49 -11.94 -20.69
N MET A 55 4.58 -10.99 -20.89
CA MET A 55 3.71 -10.93 -22.07
C MET A 55 4.47 -10.66 -23.38
N GLU A 56 5.64 -10.03 -23.30
CA GLU A 56 6.50 -9.77 -24.46
C GLU A 56 7.40 -10.97 -24.84
N ILE A 57 7.46 -12.01 -24.00
CA ILE A 57 8.23 -13.22 -24.30
C ILE A 57 7.50 -14.08 -25.34
N ALA A 58 8.18 -14.36 -26.44
CA ALA A 58 7.62 -15.09 -27.58
C ALA A 58 7.48 -16.60 -27.33
N ASP A 59 8.39 -17.21 -26.55
CA ASP A 59 8.42 -18.66 -26.31
C ASP A 59 8.82 -18.97 -24.86
N TYR A 60 8.30 -20.07 -24.33
CA TYR A 60 8.54 -20.51 -22.96
C TYR A 60 8.54 -22.03 -22.87
N SER A 61 9.33 -22.58 -21.96
CA SER A 61 9.24 -24.00 -21.58
C SER A 61 8.32 -24.16 -20.37
N VAL A 62 8.48 -23.30 -19.36
CA VAL A 62 7.68 -23.29 -18.14
C VAL A 62 7.24 -21.86 -17.82
N LEU A 63 5.95 -21.68 -17.60
CA LEU A 63 5.35 -20.45 -17.10
C LEU A 63 4.80 -20.73 -15.71
N GLU A 64 5.33 -20.08 -14.69
CA GLU A 64 4.89 -20.26 -13.30
C GLU A 64 4.19 -19.00 -12.81
N PHE A 65 3.01 -19.19 -12.26
CA PHE A 65 2.21 -18.13 -11.64
C PHE A 65 2.01 -18.42 -10.17
N LYS A 66 2.06 -17.37 -9.37
CA LYS A 66 1.49 -17.38 -8.02
C LYS A 66 0.30 -16.45 -7.99
N SER A 67 -0.79 -16.91 -7.39
CA SER A 67 -1.96 -16.10 -7.13
C SER A 67 -2.04 -15.70 -5.66
N MET A 68 -2.72 -14.60 -5.40
CA MET A 68 -2.99 -14.09 -4.07
C MET A 68 -4.47 -13.75 -3.96
N SER A 69 -5.08 -14.01 -2.80
CA SER A 69 -6.45 -13.59 -2.53
C SER A 69 -6.52 -12.09 -2.30
N ALA A 70 -7.69 -11.48 -2.52
CA ALA A 70 -7.91 -10.06 -2.21
C ALA A 70 -7.59 -9.72 -0.74
N LEU A 71 -7.85 -10.65 0.18
CA LEU A 71 -7.53 -10.48 1.59
C LEU A 71 -6.02 -10.48 1.86
N ALA A 72 -5.28 -11.41 1.25
CA ALA A 72 -3.82 -11.46 1.36
C ALA A 72 -3.17 -10.23 0.71
N GLN A 73 -3.74 -9.74 -0.40
CA GLN A 73 -3.31 -8.50 -1.03
C GLN A 73 -3.53 -7.30 -0.10
N LEU A 74 -4.71 -7.19 0.51
CA LEU A 74 -5.02 -6.13 1.47
C LEU A 74 -4.09 -6.18 2.67
N LEU A 75 -3.82 -7.37 3.21
CA LEU A 75 -2.88 -7.58 4.31
C LEU A 75 -1.46 -7.07 3.95
N ASN A 76 -0.96 -7.43 2.76
CA ASN A 76 0.33 -6.94 2.27
C ASN A 76 0.36 -5.41 2.13
N MET A 77 -0.72 -4.82 1.61
CA MET A 77 -0.85 -3.37 1.50
C MET A 77 -0.85 -2.69 2.87
N CYS A 78 -1.60 -3.22 3.85
CA CYS A 78 -1.60 -2.74 5.22
C CYS A 78 -0.20 -2.80 5.86
N GLY A 79 0.54 -3.89 5.66
CA GLY A 79 1.92 -4.03 6.12
C GLY A 79 2.84 -2.98 5.49
N ALA A 80 2.74 -2.77 4.18
CA ALA A 80 3.52 -1.76 3.47
C ALA A 80 3.21 -0.33 3.95
N TRP A 81 1.93 0.01 4.14
CA TRP A 81 1.53 1.33 4.65
C TRP A 81 1.98 1.55 6.09
N ARG A 82 1.91 0.53 6.95
CA ARG A 82 2.46 0.60 8.32
C ARG A 82 3.94 0.93 8.30
N ASP A 83 4.72 0.19 7.50
CA ASP A 83 6.18 0.35 7.43
C ASP A 83 6.56 1.72 6.87
N GLU A 84 5.88 2.16 5.81
CA GLU A 84 6.13 3.46 5.21
C GLU A 84 5.75 4.61 6.16
N THR A 85 4.59 4.51 6.82
CA THR A 85 4.18 5.50 7.83
C THR A 85 5.18 5.55 8.98
N SER A 86 5.67 4.40 9.43
CA SER A 86 6.67 4.32 10.50
C SER A 86 7.98 5.03 10.14
N LYS A 87 8.48 4.86 8.92
CA LYS A 87 9.64 5.61 8.43
C LYS A 87 9.38 7.11 8.38
N LEU A 88 8.21 7.51 7.87
CA LEU A 88 7.81 8.91 7.80
C LEU A 88 7.70 9.55 9.20
N LEU A 89 7.25 8.80 10.21
CA LEU A 89 7.21 9.26 11.61
C LEU A 89 8.61 9.55 12.18
N GLU A 90 9.63 8.78 11.79
CA GLU A 90 11.02 9.06 12.15
C GLU A 90 11.52 10.36 11.52
N GLU A 91 11.19 10.58 10.23
CA GLU A 91 11.52 11.82 9.51
C GLU A 91 10.81 13.06 10.12
N MET A 92 9.53 12.94 10.53
CA MET A 92 8.76 14.04 11.12
C MET A 92 9.42 14.67 12.34
N ARG A 93 10.01 13.85 13.22
CA ARG A 93 10.69 14.35 14.43
C ARG A 93 11.88 15.24 14.09
N GLY A 94 12.64 14.87 13.05
CA GLY A 94 13.73 15.69 12.54
C GLY A 94 13.24 16.99 11.90
N LEU A 95 12.11 16.91 11.19
CA LEU A 95 11.50 18.03 10.48
C LEU A 95 11.02 19.13 11.43
N GLY A 96 10.31 18.78 12.51
CA GLY A 96 9.84 19.77 13.49
C GLY A 96 10.99 20.58 14.11
N ALA A 97 12.08 19.91 14.48
CA ALA A 97 13.27 20.58 15.01
C ALA A 97 14.01 21.42 13.95
N MET A 98 13.91 21.07 12.67
CA MET A 98 14.48 21.84 11.56
C MET A 98 13.71 23.14 11.34
N VAL A 99 12.38 23.13 11.44
CA VAL A 99 11.53 24.32 11.25
C VAL A 99 11.96 25.52 12.09
N LEU A 100 12.38 25.29 13.34
CA LEU A 100 12.83 26.35 14.27
C LEU A 100 14.28 26.81 14.04
N ARG A 101 15.08 26.04 13.29
CA ARG A 101 16.53 26.29 13.11
C ARG A 101 16.89 26.81 11.71
N SER A 102 15.99 26.66 10.75
CA SER A 102 16.18 27.06 9.36
C SER A 102 15.44 28.35 9.02
N GLY A 103 15.82 28.96 7.89
CA GLY A 103 15.05 30.08 7.34
C GLY A 103 13.65 29.63 6.90
N TRP A 104 12.66 30.52 7.02
CA TRP A 104 11.25 30.21 6.72
C TRP A 104 11.05 29.52 5.35
N SER A 105 11.73 30.01 4.32
CA SER A 105 11.64 29.45 2.96
C SER A 105 12.12 27.99 2.91
N ASP A 106 13.22 27.67 3.58
CA ASP A 106 13.77 26.31 3.61
C ASP A 106 12.85 25.39 4.42
N SER A 107 12.33 25.89 5.54
CA SER A 107 11.37 25.16 6.39
C SER A 107 10.09 24.82 5.62
N GLN A 108 9.56 25.77 4.84
CA GLN A 108 8.36 25.55 4.03
C GLN A 108 8.60 24.49 2.95
N VAL A 109 9.70 24.58 2.20
CA VAL A 109 10.03 23.61 1.15
C VAL A 109 10.14 22.20 1.72
N ALA A 110 10.90 22.03 2.80
CA ALA A 110 11.07 20.72 3.41
C ALA A 110 9.76 20.13 3.97
N VAL A 111 8.88 20.96 4.53
CA VAL A 111 7.57 20.50 5.00
C VAL A 111 6.67 20.09 3.83
N VAL A 112 6.65 20.86 2.74
CA VAL A 112 5.87 20.52 1.55
C VAL A 112 6.38 19.22 0.92
N GLU A 113 7.69 19.07 0.75
CA GLU A 113 8.30 17.83 0.25
C GLU A 113 7.94 16.63 1.13
N PHE A 114 7.95 16.82 2.44
CA PHE A 114 7.54 15.78 3.38
C PHE A 114 6.05 15.39 3.20
N LEU A 115 5.15 16.37 3.08
CA LEU A 115 3.73 16.09 2.83
C LEU A 115 3.49 15.38 1.48
N GLU A 116 4.27 15.69 0.44
CA GLU A 116 4.23 14.96 -0.83
C GLU A 116 4.63 13.48 -0.65
N LYS A 117 5.65 13.19 0.18
CA LYS A 117 6.00 11.80 0.51
C LYS A 117 4.89 11.06 1.25
N MET A 118 4.07 11.76 2.03
CA MET A 118 2.94 11.15 2.74
C MET A 118 1.77 10.80 1.82
N ARG A 119 1.66 11.41 0.63
CA ARG A 119 0.50 11.23 -0.26
C ARG A 119 0.15 9.77 -0.56
N PRO A 120 1.09 8.87 -0.92
CA PRO A 120 0.77 7.48 -1.20
C PRO A 120 0.14 6.76 0.00
N VAL A 121 0.62 7.07 1.21
CA VAL A 121 0.05 6.53 2.45
C VAL A 121 -1.34 7.10 2.71
N ILE A 122 -1.53 8.40 2.53
CA ILE A 122 -2.86 9.05 2.69
C ILE A 122 -3.89 8.40 1.77
N GLU A 123 -3.54 8.20 0.50
CA GLU A 123 -4.40 7.56 -0.49
C GLU A 123 -4.69 6.10 -0.10
N GLY A 124 -3.65 5.35 0.29
CA GLY A 124 -3.78 3.96 0.73
C GLY A 124 -4.69 3.78 1.94
N ILE A 125 -4.50 4.58 2.99
CA ILE A 125 -5.34 4.55 4.18
C ILE A 125 -6.77 5.01 3.86
N GLY A 126 -6.96 5.94 2.91
CA GLY A 126 -8.28 6.31 2.42
C GLY A 126 -9.01 5.13 1.75
N VAL A 127 -8.31 4.32 0.94
CA VAL A 127 -8.87 3.09 0.37
C VAL A 127 -9.25 2.10 1.47
N LEU A 128 -8.36 1.89 2.44
CA LEU A 128 -8.62 1.00 3.58
C LEU A 128 -9.84 1.44 4.40
N GLN A 129 -9.96 2.75 4.64
CA GLN A 129 -11.09 3.33 5.35
C GLN A 129 -12.41 3.03 4.62
N ASN A 130 -12.46 3.26 3.31
CA ASN A 130 -13.65 2.99 2.50
C ASN A 130 -14.00 1.49 2.54
N PHE A 131 -13.00 0.62 2.34
CA PHE A 131 -13.19 -0.82 2.41
C PHE A 131 -13.77 -1.26 3.77
N GLY A 132 -13.19 -0.79 4.88
CA GLY A 132 -13.68 -1.13 6.22
C GLY A 132 -15.10 -0.65 6.48
N ASN A 133 -15.45 0.55 6.00
CA ASN A 133 -16.80 1.10 6.15
C ASN A 133 -17.82 0.33 5.32
N GLU A 134 -17.49 -0.06 4.08
CA GLU A 134 -18.36 -0.81 3.20
C GLU A 134 -18.57 -2.27 3.65
N SER A 135 -17.51 -2.89 4.17
CA SER A 135 -17.56 -4.28 4.66
C SER A 135 -18.13 -4.41 6.08
N GLY A 136 -18.30 -3.30 6.80
CA GLY A 136 -18.71 -3.31 8.19
C GLY A 136 -17.65 -3.90 9.13
N ALA A 137 -16.37 -3.74 8.77
CA ALA A 137 -15.27 -4.30 9.53
C ALA A 137 -15.20 -3.72 10.96
N PRO A 138 -14.87 -4.53 11.97
CA PRO A 138 -14.87 -4.10 13.38
C PRO A 138 -13.83 -2.99 13.66
N TRP A 139 -12.77 -2.90 12.86
CA TRP A 139 -11.72 -1.89 12.98
C TRP A 139 -12.04 -0.57 12.24
N ALA A 140 -13.09 -0.52 11.42
CA ALA A 140 -13.36 0.59 10.50
C ALA A 140 -13.56 1.94 11.22
N ALA A 141 -14.25 1.92 12.36
CA ALA A 141 -14.50 3.13 13.14
C ALA A 141 -13.22 3.73 13.72
N ARG A 142 -12.30 2.89 14.25
CA ARG A 142 -11.02 3.34 14.83
C ARG A 142 -10.10 3.89 13.74
N VAL A 143 -9.96 3.17 12.62
CA VAL A 143 -9.18 3.64 11.44
C VAL A 143 -9.74 4.95 10.91
N THR A 144 -11.05 5.07 10.77
CA THR A 144 -11.71 6.32 10.36
C THR A 144 -11.35 7.47 11.30
N ALA A 145 -11.46 7.27 12.61
CA ALA A 145 -11.15 8.31 13.58
C ALA A 145 -9.67 8.73 13.53
N ALA A 146 -8.75 7.77 13.49
CA ALA A 146 -7.31 8.01 13.41
C ALA A 146 -6.94 8.74 12.11
N PHE A 147 -7.47 8.29 10.97
CA PHE A 147 -7.19 8.89 9.68
C PHE A 147 -7.75 10.32 9.58
N GLN A 148 -8.96 10.58 10.09
CA GLN A 148 -9.51 11.93 10.14
C GLN A 148 -8.67 12.87 11.03
N ALA A 149 -8.16 12.38 12.17
CA ALA A 149 -7.21 13.14 12.99
C ALA A 149 -5.89 13.41 12.25
N GLY A 150 -5.42 12.45 11.43
CA GLY A 150 -4.28 12.60 10.53
C GLY A 150 -4.51 13.70 9.50
N LEU A 151 -5.64 13.70 8.80
CA LEU A 151 -6.00 14.73 7.82
C LEU A 151 -6.11 16.12 8.47
N ALA A 152 -6.80 16.22 9.61
CA ALA A 152 -6.92 17.48 10.35
C ALA A 152 -5.56 18.04 10.79
N SER A 153 -4.60 17.18 11.12
CA SER A 153 -3.24 17.61 11.48
C SER A 153 -2.46 18.16 10.26
N ILE A 154 -2.68 17.61 9.06
CA ILE A 154 -2.13 18.15 7.80
C ILE A 154 -2.72 19.54 7.52
N ASP A 155 -4.03 19.72 7.71
CA ASP A 155 -4.67 21.03 7.58
C ASP A 155 -4.07 22.02 8.59
N GLY A 156 -3.75 21.58 9.80
CA GLY A 156 -3.06 22.39 10.81
C GLY A 156 -1.67 22.86 10.36
N VAL A 157 -0.91 21.98 9.68
CA VAL A 157 0.37 22.32 9.06
C VAL A 157 0.19 23.34 7.94
N ALA A 158 -0.77 23.12 7.03
CA ALA A 158 -1.06 24.03 5.93
C ALA A 158 -1.44 25.44 6.43
N ASN A 159 -2.33 25.53 7.42
CA ASN A 159 -2.73 26.78 8.05
C ASN A 159 -1.53 27.51 8.70
N SER A 160 -0.57 26.76 9.26
CA SER A 160 0.65 27.33 9.87
C SER A 160 1.59 27.89 8.81
N ILE A 161 1.69 27.24 7.64
CA ILE A 161 2.41 27.76 6.47
C ILE A 161 1.77 29.06 5.96
N GLU A 162 0.45 29.07 5.79
CA GLU A 162 -0.27 30.25 5.27
C GLU A 162 -0.14 31.46 6.19
N SER A 163 -0.21 31.24 7.51
CA SER A 163 -0.07 32.29 8.53
C SER A 163 1.38 32.71 8.79
N ARG A 164 2.37 32.03 8.19
CA ARG A 164 3.81 32.26 8.40
C ARG A 164 4.24 32.14 9.87
N ASP A 165 3.62 31.21 10.59
CA ASP A 165 3.89 31.00 12.01
C ASP A 165 4.83 29.79 12.19
N SER A 166 6.12 30.05 12.34
CA SER A 166 7.15 29.01 12.49
C SER A 166 7.06 28.24 13.81
N VAL A 167 6.56 28.88 14.87
CA VAL A 167 6.40 28.21 16.17
C VAL A 167 5.26 27.22 16.06
N ARG A 168 4.11 27.68 15.56
CA ARG A 168 2.94 26.82 15.35
C ARG A 168 3.23 25.71 14.35
N LEU A 169 3.95 26.00 13.26
CA LEU A 169 4.36 24.99 12.29
C LEU A 169 5.22 23.90 12.94
N SER A 170 6.20 24.29 13.77
CA SER A 170 7.02 23.34 14.53
C SER A 170 6.18 22.48 15.47
N ASP A 171 5.28 23.10 16.24
CA ASP A 171 4.43 22.38 17.19
C ASP A 171 3.49 21.39 16.50
N PHE A 172 2.88 21.79 15.37
CA PHE A 172 2.04 20.90 14.58
C PHE A 172 2.82 19.74 13.98
N VAL A 173 4.00 19.98 13.38
CA VAL A 173 4.81 18.91 12.79
C VAL A 173 5.36 17.97 13.87
N ALA A 174 5.90 18.51 14.96
CA ALA A 174 6.56 17.72 15.99
C ALA A 174 5.59 16.96 16.91
N SER A 175 4.36 17.48 17.07
CA SER A 175 3.37 16.92 18.01
C SER A 175 2.14 16.43 17.27
N SER A 176 1.28 17.32 16.77
CA SER A 176 -0.05 16.93 16.27
C SER A 176 0.01 15.98 15.07
N LEU A 177 0.86 16.27 14.07
CA LEU A 177 1.04 15.42 12.90
C LEU A 177 1.64 14.07 13.31
N TYR A 178 2.70 14.10 14.11
CA TYR A 178 3.36 12.89 14.61
C TYR A 178 2.40 11.99 15.40
N GLU A 179 1.65 12.54 16.35
CA GLU A 179 0.75 11.76 17.21
C GLU A 179 -0.43 11.18 16.44
N SER A 180 -1.05 11.96 15.55
CA SER A 180 -2.16 11.47 14.72
C SER A 180 -1.73 10.33 13.80
N TRP A 181 -0.58 10.46 13.13
CA TRP A 181 -0.09 9.42 12.23
C TRP A 181 0.51 8.21 12.96
N ARG A 182 0.99 8.39 14.20
CA ARG A 182 1.31 7.27 15.07
C ARG A 182 0.06 6.47 15.43
N GLU A 183 -1.07 7.12 15.69
CA GLU A 183 -2.33 6.40 15.95
C GLU A 183 -2.79 5.60 14.73
N VAL A 184 -2.57 6.11 13.51
CA VAL A 184 -2.83 5.34 12.27
C VAL A 184 -1.99 4.05 12.24
N VAL A 185 -0.69 4.12 12.57
CA VAL A 185 0.18 2.94 12.68
C VAL A 185 -0.35 1.95 13.71
N LEU A 186 -0.71 2.44 14.91
CA LEU A 186 -1.25 1.60 15.97
C LEU A 186 -2.55 0.91 15.53
N CYS A 187 -3.45 1.62 14.84
CA CYS A 187 -4.67 1.01 14.29
C CYS A 187 -4.36 -0.12 13.30
N LEU A 188 -3.36 0.06 12.44
CA LEU A 188 -2.94 -0.97 11.49
C LEU A 188 -2.37 -2.19 12.23
N GLU A 189 -1.50 -1.98 13.21
CA GLU A 189 -0.79 -3.03 13.95
C GLU A 189 -1.67 -3.80 14.92
N GLU A 190 -2.56 -3.11 15.63
CA GLU A 190 -3.32 -3.69 16.75
C GLU A 190 -4.69 -4.22 16.31
N ASP A 191 -5.32 -3.60 15.30
CA ASP A 191 -6.70 -3.92 14.92
C ASP A 191 -6.81 -4.49 13.51
N VAL A 192 -6.23 -3.83 12.50
CA VAL A 192 -6.46 -4.20 11.10
C VAL A 192 -5.71 -5.49 10.75
N ILE A 193 -4.38 -5.46 10.83
CA ILE A 193 -3.52 -6.59 10.44
C ILE A 193 -3.91 -7.87 11.20
N PRO A 194 -4.08 -7.86 12.54
CA PRO A 194 -4.43 -9.07 13.27
C PRO A 194 -5.80 -9.64 12.92
N VAL A 195 -6.75 -8.81 12.50
CA VAL A 195 -8.07 -9.28 12.03
C VAL A 195 -7.93 -9.94 10.66
N LEU A 196 -7.24 -9.28 9.73
CA LEU A 196 -7.02 -9.81 8.38
C LEU A 196 -6.22 -11.12 8.40
N GLU A 197 -5.23 -11.25 9.28
CA GLU A 197 -4.47 -12.50 9.47
C GLU A 197 -5.35 -13.65 9.97
N LYS A 198 -6.28 -13.36 10.90
CA LYS A 198 -7.22 -14.38 11.41
C LYS A 198 -8.22 -14.81 10.35
N GLU A 199 -8.71 -13.86 9.55
CA GLU A 199 -9.64 -14.13 8.45
C GLU A 199 -8.95 -14.89 7.30
N GLY A 200 -7.66 -14.65 7.06
CA GLY A 200 -6.90 -15.34 6.02
C GLY A 200 -6.38 -16.72 6.40
N ALA A 201 -6.36 -17.05 7.69
CA ALA A 201 -6.00 -18.38 8.20
C ALA A 201 -7.19 -19.35 8.33
N ALA A 202 -8.41 -18.86 8.13
CA ALA A 202 -9.66 -19.62 8.24
C ALA A 202 -10.12 -20.16 6.88
#